data_AF-A0A8E2DK69-F1
#
_entry.id   AF-A0A8E2DK69-F1
#
_cell.length_a   1.000
_cell.length_b   1.000
_cell.length_c   1.000
_cell.angle_alpha   90.00
_cell.angle_beta   90.00
_cell.angle_gamma   90.00
#
_symmetry.space_group_name_H-M   'P 1'
#
loop_
_entity.id
_entity.type
_entity.pdbx_description
1 polymer ?
#
loop_
_entity_poly.entity_id
_entity_poly.type
_entity_poly.pdbx_seq_one_letter_code
_entity_poly.pdbx_strand_id
1 'polypeptide(L)'
;MASGSLFEDGTIGGELASDIQHQAEQIRRERMSKRAKAQQEAEKAKAQQEVERALTRTTSLLRGSSGRGDDGPLVGNLIGEGHVNYVLMYNMLTGIRIAVSRCQAKIRRPLTAEDYTARHKFSFDIVGNELTPSAKYDFKFKDYAPWVFRELREDYFHLDPADYLLSLTAKYILSELGSPGKSGSFFYFSRDYRFIIKTIRHSEHKFLLSILPQYYSHVKNNPHTLLSRFYGLHRVKLPHGRKIHFVIMNNLFPAHKDIHETYDLKGSTEGREYPEDKAAQNPRAVLKDLNWIHRGKKLELGPEKRALLTEQIRRDSELLKQLRVMDYSLLVGIHNMQRGNRDNVRSNTLKIFSPDMPTVRRKMTQGKGPSSPEAIAMRRIMRESDPKRLGSGTFKLPEEDTGERQYFLFYQDEGGLRATDEANENLDTIYYLGIIDILTPYSCVKKLEHFWKGLQADRHKISPVPPGEYSERFFNFMKSIIHGGDHGEKVEGNGKSKAE
;
A
#
# COMPACT_ATOMS: atom_id res chain seq x y z
N MET A 1 -58.31 -37.23 62.94
CA MET A 1 -57.06 -38.00 62.76
C MET A 1 -56.91 -38.36 61.30
N ALA A 2 -55.65 -38.44 60.83
CA ALA A 2 -55.12 -38.81 59.50
C ALA A 2 -55.22 -37.69 58.43
N SER A 3 -54.15 -36.90 58.16
CA SER A 3 -52.88 -37.21 57.43
C SER A 3 -53.15 -37.53 55.96
N GLY A 4 -52.75 -36.77 54.94
CA GLY A 4 -51.50 -36.04 54.71
C GLY A 4 -50.92 -36.59 53.40
N SER A 5 -51.22 -35.97 52.25
CA SER A 5 -50.73 -36.42 50.93
C SER A 5 -49.42 -35.73 50.58
N LEU A 6 -48.37 -36.54 50.46
CA LEU A 6 -47.04 -36.15 49.98
C LEU A 6 -47.07 -35.88 48.48
N PHE A 7 -46.47 -34.76 48.10
CA PHE A 7 -46.07 -34.44 46.73
C PHE A 7 -44.86 -35.32 46.35
N GLU A 8 -45.00 -36.13 45.30
CA GLU A 8 -43.86 -36.67 44.55
C GLU A 8 -43.41 -35.62 43.53
N ASP A 9 -42.42 -34.81 43.90
CA ASP A 9 -41.63 -34.00 42.97
C ASP A 9 -40.19 -34.52 43.01
N GLY A 10 -39.83 -35.35 42.03
CA GLY A 10 -38.58 -36.08 42.09
C GLY A 10 -38.28 -36.88 40.84
N THR A 11 -38.21 -36.26 39.67
CA THR A 11 -37.47 -36.83 38.52
C THR A 11 -37.17 -35.86 37.37
N ILE A 12 -37.88 -34.73 37.25
CA ILE A 12 -37.70 -33.81 36.10
C ILE A 12 -36.56 -32.79 36.32
N GLY A 13 -36.20 -32.49 37.58
CA GLY A 13 -35.12 -31.54 37.90
C GLY A 13 -33.69 -32.05 37.65
N GLY A 14 -33.49 -33.38 37.64
CA GLY A 14 -32.15 -33.99 37.52
C GLY A 14 -31.59 -34.00 36.10
N GLU A 15 -32.42 -34.34 35.11
CA GLU A 15 -32.01 -34.35 33.70
C GLU A 15 -31.81 -32.94 33.14
N LEU A 16 -32.69 -32.00 33.46
CA LEU A 16 -32.56 -30.61 33.03
C LEU A 16 -31.31 -29.93 33.64
N ALA A 17 -30.98 -30.24 34.90
CA ALA A 17 -29.76 -29.76 35.54
C ALA A 17 -28.49 -30.35 34.88
N SER A 18 -28.51 -31.64 34.51
CA SER A 18 -27.42 -32.31 33.81
C SER A 18 -27.16 -31.69 32.42
N ASP A 19 -28.21 -31.40 31.66
CA ASP A 19 -28.09 -30.81 30.32
C ASP A 19 -27.56 -29.38 30.35
N ILE A 20 -28.02 -28.56 31.32
CA ILE A 20 -27.49 -27.21 31.54
C ILE A 20 -26.00 -27.27 31.89
N GLN A 21 -25.59 -28.25 32.70
CA GLN A 21 -24.21 -28.41 33.13
C GLN A 21 -23.31 -28.88 31.97
N HIS A 22 -23.80 -29.77 31.11
CA HIS A 22 -23.10 -30.20 29.91
C HIS A 22 -22.95 -29.06 28.88
N GLN A 23 -23.98 -28.25 28.70
CA GLN A 23 -23.95 -27.10 27.80
C GLN A 23 -23.04 -25.98 28.34
N ALA A 24 -23.02 -25.76 29.65
CA ALA A 24 -22.09 -24.84 30.31
C ALA A 24 -20.63 -25.30 30.14
N GLU A 25 -20.36 -26.61 30.25
CA GLU A 25 -19.04 -27.21 30.05
C GLU A 25 -18.56 -27.04 28.59
N GLN A 26 -19.44 -27.25 27.60
CA GLN A 26 -19.13 -27.01 26.19
C GLN A 26 -18.80 -25.53 25.91
N ILE A 27 -19.61 -24.60 26.43
CA ILE A 27 -19.37 -23.16 26.29
C ILE A 27 -18.03 -22.79 26.95
N ARG A 28 -17.69 -23.39 28.09
CA ARG A 28 -16.42 -23.18 28.79
C ARG A 28 -15.23 -23.67 27.95
N ARG A 29 -15.32 -24.86 27.35
CA ARG A 29 -14.30 -25.41 26.44
C ARG A 29 -14.10 -24.55 25.19
N GLU A 30 -15.17 -24.08 24.57
CA GLU A 30 -15.08 -23.18 23.42
C GLU A 30 -14.43 -21.84 23.78
N ARG A 31 -14.77 -21.26 24.93
CA ARG A 31 -14.16 -20.01 25.42
C ARG A 31 -12.67 -20.19 25.72
N MET A 32 -12.28 -21.32 26.30
CA MET A 32 -10.87 -21.66 26.55
C MET A 32 -10.09 -21.85 25.25
N SER A 33 -10.67 -22.55 24.26
CA SER A 33 -10.07 -22.71 22.93
C SER A 33 -9.90 -21.37 22.20
N LYS A 34 -10.91 -20.49 22.23
CA LYS A 34 -10.83 -19.13 21.67
C LYS A 34 -9.77 -18.28 22.36
N ARG A 35 -9.67 -18.35 23.70
CA ARG A 35 -8.61 -17.65 24.47
C ARG A 35 -7.21 -18.16 24.13
N ALA A 36 -7.02 -19.49 24.08
CA ALA A 36 -5.74 -20.08 23.71
C ALA A 36 -5.31 -19.67 22.30
N LYS A 37 -6.24 -19.65 21.34
CA LYS A 37 -5.96 -19.21 19.96
C LYS A 37 -5.61 -17.72 19.88
N ALA A 38 -6.33 -16.87 20.61
CA ALA A 38 -6.04 -15.43 20.69
C ALA A 38 -4.67 -15.15 21.35
N GLN A 39 -4.32 -15.90 22.39
CA GLN A 39 -3.03 -15.79 23.08
C GLN A 39 -1.88 -16.24 22.18
N GLN A 40 -2.05 -17.34 21.44
CA GLN A 40 -1.06 -17.82 20.48
C GLN A 40 -0.87 -16.85 19.29
N GLU A 41 -1.94 -16.15 18.86
CA GLU A 41 -1.85 -15.09 17.84
C GLU A 41 -1.17 -13.82 18.38
N ALA A 42 -1.42 -13.45 19.64
CA ALA A 42 -0.76 -12.33 20.30
C ALA A 42 0.75 -12.58 20.53
N GLU A 43 1.13 -13.79 20.93
CA GLU A 43 2.54 -14.18 21.06
C GLU A 43 3.25 -14.20 19.71
N LYS A 44 2.61 -14.70 18.64
CA LYS A 44 3.15 -14.60 17.27
C LYS A 44 3.33 -13.16 16.81
N ALA A 45 2.40 -12.27 17.17
CA ALA A 45 2.50 -10.84 16.84
C ALA A 45 3.64 -10.16 17.62
N LYS A 46 3.80 -10.47 18.92
CA LYS A 46 4.94 -9.98 19.72
C LYS A 46 6.28 -10.48 19.19
N ALA A 47 6.40 -11.76 18.88
CA ALA A 47 7.62 -12.33 18.30
C ALA A 47 7.95 -11.70 16.93
N GLN A 48 6.94 -11.40 16.10
CA GLN A 48 7.14 -10.66 14.85
C GLN A 48 7.68 -9.26 15.10
N GLN A 49 7.17 -8.57 16.12
CA GLN A 49 7.58 -7.20 16.48
C GLN A 49 8.99 -7.15 17.09
N GLU A 50 9.40 -8.17 17.84
CA GLU A 50 10.75 -8.29 18.40
C GLU A 50 11.80 -8.62 17.33
N VAL A 51 11.47 -9.49 16.37
CA VAL A 51 12.37 -9.80 15.24
C VAL A 51 12.53 -8.59 14.32
N GLU A 52 11.47 -7.81 14.13
CA GLU A 52 11.51 -6.53 13.39
C GLU A 52 12.39 -5.48 14.07
N ARG A 53 12.38 -5.45 15.41
CA ARG A 53 13.32 -4.65 16.23
C ARG A 53 14.77 -5.17 16.16
N ALA A 54 14.97 -6.49 16.01
CA ALA A 54 16.28 -7.08 15.87
C ALA A 54 16.94 -6.77 14.50
N LEU A 55 16.15 -6.78 13.42
CA LEU A 55 16.59 -6.35 12.07
C LEU A 55 16.96 -4.85 12.02
N THR A 56 16.31 -4.01 12.80
CA THR A 56 16.63 -2.57 12.92
C THR A 56 17.82 -2.28 13.82
N ARG A 57 18.21 -3.18 14.73
CA ARG A 57 19.45 -3.05 15.53
C ARG A 57 20.71 -3.52 14.81
N THR A 58 20.60 -4.52 13.94
CA THR A 58 21.77 -5.01 13.17
C THR A 58 22.29 -3.95 12.19
N THR A 59 21.43 -3.06 11.71
CA THR A 59 21.76 -1.94 10.83
C THR A 59 22.44 -0.77 11.54
N SER A 60 22.25 -0.57 12.85
CA SER A 60 22.95 0.47 13.61
C SER A 60 24.38 0.07 14.00
N LEU A 61 24.65 -1.22 14.18
CA LEU A 61 25.97 -1.74 14.56
C LEU A 61 26.97 -1.79 13.38
N LEU A 62 26.49 -1.90 12.15
CA LEU A 62 27.33 -1.87 10.93
C LEU A 62 27.73 -0.45 10.49
N ARG A 63 27.18 0.61 11.12
CA ARG A 63 27.54 2.01 10.84
C ARG A 63 28.84 2.48 11.52
N GLY A 64 29.47 1.65 12.36
CA GLY A 64 30.63 2.02 13.17
C GLY A 64 32.00 1.85 12.51
N SER A 65 32.08 1.42 11.24
CA SER A 65 33.38 1.09 10.62
C SER A 65 33.36 1.37 9.11
N SER A 66 33.58 2.62 8.71
CA SER A 66 34.35 2.98 7.49
C SER A 66 34.51 4.50 7.42
N GLY A 67 35.73 4.92 7.07
CA GLY A 67 36.25 6.26 7.24
C GLY A 67 35.75 7.31 6.23
N ARG A 68 36.13 8.55 6.58
CA ARG A 68 35.83 9.83 5.93
C ARG A 68 35.98 9.83 4.40
N GLY A 69 34.92 10.24 3.73
CA GLY A 69 34.86 10.81 2.39
C GLY A 69 33.62 11.71 2.33
N ASP A 70 33.79 12.93 1.85
CA ASP A 70 32.77 13.97 1.75
C ASP A 70 31.67 13.57 0.74
N ASP A 71 30.58 12.97 1.23
CA ASP A 71 29.41 12.62 0.41
C ASP A 71 28.13 12.84 1.23
N GLY A 72 27.29 13.76 0.74
CA GLY A 72 25.98 14.06 1.32
C GLY A 72 25.04 12.83 1.40
N PRO A 73 23.99 12.89 2.23
CA PRO A 73 23.18 11.72 2.59
C PRO A 73 22.50 11.07 1.38
N LEU A 74 22.91 9.84 1.08
CA LEU A 74 22.29 8.93 0.10
C LEU A 74 20.87 8.56 0.54
N VAL A 75 19.88 8.70 -0.35
CA VAL A 75 18.49 8.29 -0.09
C VAL A 75 18.17 7.01 -0.83
N GLY A 76 17.88 5.97 -0.05
CA GLY A 76 17.55 4.64 -0.51
C GLY A 76 18.76 3.73 -0.66
N ASN A 77 18.76 2.59 0.04
CA ASN A 77 19.80 1.61 -0.18
C ASN A 77 19.51 0.92 -1.51
N LEU A 78 20.44 1.01 -2.46
CA LEU A 78 20.37 0.20 -3.67
C LEU A 78 20.36 -1.28 -3.26
N ILE A 79 19.35 -1.99 -3.73
CA ILE A 79 19.28 -3.44 -3.56
C ILE A 79 20.08 -4.09 -4.70
N GLY A 80 21.41 -4.07 -4.57
CA GLY A 80 22.36 -4.85 -5.38
C GLY A 80 22.70 -6.19 -4.73
N GLU A 81 23.51 -7.05 -5.38
CA GLU A 81 23.77 -8.42 -4.91
C GLU A 81 24.31 -8.53 -3.47
N GLY A 82 24.91 -7.46 -2.94
CA GLY A 82 25.41 -7.38 -1.56
C GLY A 82 24.41 -6.88 -0.51
N HIS A 83 23.17 -6.50 -0.89
CA HIS A 83 22.17 -5.99 0.05
C HIS A 83 21.43 -7.13 0.75
N VAL A 84 21.16 -6.99 2.05
CA VAL A 84 20.49 -8.02 2.88
C VAL A 84 19.11 -8.44 2.33
N ASN A 85 18.41 -7.51 1.68
CA ASN A 85 17.09 -7.71 1.08
C ASN A 85 17.14 -8.10 -0.41
N TYR A 86 18.33 -8.28 -1.02
CA TYR A 86 18.47 -8.56 -2.45
C TYR A 86 17.82 -9.86 -2.88
N VAL A 87 18.06 -10.95 -2.15
CA VAL A 87 17.49 -12.26 -2.47
C VAL A 87 15.96 -12.21 -2.40
N LEU A 88 15.41 -11.56 -1.37
CA LEU A 88 13.98 -11.37 -1.25
C LEU A 88 13.42 -10.63 -2.46
N MET A 89 14.07 -9.53 -2.84
CA MET A 89 13.59 -8.70 -3.93
C MET A 89 13.67 -9.41 -5.29
N TYR A 90 14.80 -10.03 -5.58
CA TYR A 90 14.98 -10.85 -6.77
C TYR A 90 13.88 -11.90 -6.90
N ASN A 91 13.53 -12.58 -5.81
CA ASN A 91 12.46 -13.58 -5.79
C ASN A 91 11.07 -12.96 -6.00
N MET A 92 10.81 -11.78 -5.45
CA MET A 92 9.56 -11.05 -5.68
C MET A 92 9.40 -10.69 -7.16
N LEU A 93 10.42 -10.07 -7.77
CA LEU A 93 10.39 -9.64 -9.17
C LEU A 93 10.32 -10.81 -10.14
N THR A 94 11.11 -11.87 -9.90
CA THR A 94 11.07 -13.10 -10.70
C THR A 94 9.69 -13.75 -10.64
N GLY A 95 9.08 -13.79 -9.44
CA GLY A 95 7.73 -14.31 -9.25
C GLY A 95 6.67 -13.51 -10.00
N ILE A 96 6.72 -12.16 -9.93
CA ILE A 96 5.82 -11.28 -10.69
C ILE A 96 5.96 -11.55 -12.19
N ARG A 97 7.20 -11.57 -12.71
CA ARG A 97 7.48 -11.79 -14.13
C ARG A 97 6.78 -13.04 -14.65
N ILE A 98 6.98 -14.16 -13.98
CA ILE A 98 6.41 -15.45 -14.42
C ILE A 98 4.91 -15.50 -14.19
N ALA A 99 4.41 -15.08 -13.03
CA ALA A 99 2.98 -15.16 -12.71
C ALA A 99 2.13 -14.34 -13.70
N VAL A 100 2.54 -13.10 -13.96
CA VAL A 100 1.86 -12.20 -14.90
C VAL A 100 1.97 -12.70 -16.33
N SER A 101 3.18 -13.09 -16.79
CA SER A 101 3.36 -13.61 -18.16
C SER A 101 2.51 -14.84 -18.43
N ARG A 102 2.41 -15.76 -17.45
CA ARG A 102 1.57 -16.96 -17.58
C ARG A 102 0.08 -16.65 -17.54
N CYS A 103 -0.35 -15.64 -16.80
CA CYS A 103 -1.73 -15.19 -16.87
C CYS A 103 -2.04 -14.53 -18.21
N GLN A 104 -1.09 -13.76 -18.75
CA GLN A 104 -1.22 -13.05 -20.03
C GLN A 104 -1.34 -14.00 -21.22
N ALA A 105 -0.58 -15.09 -21.20
CA ALA A 105 -0.62 -16.12 -22.24
C ALA A 105 -1.96 -16.86 -22.34
N LYS A 106 -2.84 -16.75 -21.35
CA LYS A 106 -4.18 -17.34 -21.40
C LYS A 106 -5.13 -16.46 -22.22
N ILE A 107 -6.01 -17.12 -22.98
CA ILE A 107 -7.06 -16.47 -23.77
C ILE A 107 -7.95 -15.64 -22.85
N ARG A 108 -8.29 -14.41 -23.27
CA ARG A 108 -9.18 -13.52 -22.51
C ARG A 108 -10.57 -14.14 -22.43
N ARG A 109 -11.17 -14.04 -21.24
CA ARG A 109 -12.54 -14.45 -20.96
C ARG A 109 -13.17 -13.53 -19.91
N PRO A 110 -14.51 -13.44 -19.84
CA PRO A 110 -15.18 -12.75 -18.75
C PRO A 110 -14.79 -13.32 -17.38
N LEU A 111 -14.75 -12.45 -16.37
CA LEU A 111 -14.50 -12.86 -14.98
C LEU A 111 -15.67 -13.66 -14.41
N THR A 112 -15.35 -14.68 -13.62
CA THR A 112 -16.31 -15.45 -12.82
C THR A 112 -16.09 -15.19 -11.33
N ALA A 113 -17.05 -15.60 -10.49
CA ALA A 113 -16.91 -15.48 -9.03
C ALA A 113 -15.66 -16.20 -8.48
N GLU A 114 -15.24 -17.29 -9.13
CA GLU A 114 -14.05 -18.05 -8.74
C GLU A 114 -12.76 -17.24 -8.91
N ASP A 115 -12.70 -16.33 -9.89
CA ASP A 115 -11.51 -15.54 -10.19
C ASP A 115 -11.10 -14.62 -9.03
N TYR A 116 -12.07 -14.13 -8.26
CA TYR A 116 -11.82 -13.30 -7.07
C TYR A 116 -11.16 -14.06 -5.93
N THR A 117 -11.27 -15.38 -5.91
CA THR A 117 -10.69 -16.24 -4.86
C THR A 117 -9.53 -17.10 -5.35
N ALA A 118 -9.25 -17.07 -6.67
CA ALA A 118 -8.22 -17.85 -7.33
C ALA A 118 -6.82 -17.57 -6.76
N ARG A 119 -6.00 -18.63 -6.70
CA ARG A 119 -4.65 -18.59 -6.14
C ARG A 119 -3.72 -19.47 -6.97
N HIS A 120 -2.90 -18.87 -7.82
CA HIS A 120 -1.87 -19.61 -8.57
C HIS A 120 -0.61 -19.72 -7.72
N LYS A 121 -0.10 -20.94 -7.55
CA LYS A 121 1.13 -21.21 -6.77
C LYS A 121 2.22 -21.64 -7.73
N PHE A 122 3.41 -21.08 -7.52
CA PHE A 122 4.61 -21.42 -8.28
C PHE A 122 5.71 -21.82 -7.32
N SER A 123 6.45 -22.86 -7.67
CA SER A 123 7.67 -23.28 -6.97
C SER A 123 8.82 -23.08 -7.94
N PHE A 124 9.78 -22.27 -7.52
CA PHE A 124 10.98 -21.97 -8.27
C PHE A 124 12.13 -22.72 -7.62
N ASP A 125 12.76 -23.57 -8.41
CA ASP A 125 13.90 -24.37 -7.98
C ASP A 125 15.14 -23.92 -8.76
N ILE A 126 16.34 -24.02 -8.17
CA ILE A 126 17.61 -23.61 -8.80
C ILE A 126 17.86 -24.34 -10.12
N VAL A 127 17.43 -25.61 -10.21
CA VAL A 127 17.53 -26.44 -11.42
C VAL A 127 16.53 -25.99 -12.50
N GLY A 128 15.44 -25.31 -12.09
CA GLY A 128 14.29 -25.03 -12.95
C GLY A 128 13.42 -26.27 -13.17
N ASN A 129 12.19 -26.04 -13.59
CA ASN A 129 11.26 -27.10 -13.99
C ASN A 129 10.49 -26.65 -15.25
N GLU A 130 9.63 -27.51 -15.81
CA GLU A 130 8.86 -27.16 -17.01
C GLU A 130 7.93 -25.94 -16.82
N LEU A 131 7.54 -25.68 -15.57
CA LEU A 131 6.58 -24.64 -15.20
C LEU A 131 7.26 -23.31 -14.79
N THR A 132 8.52 -23.34 -14.38
CA THR A 132 9.27 -22.18 -13.92
C THR A 132 10.72 -22.31 -14.39
N PRO A 133 11.26 -21.31 -15.12
CA PRO A 133 12.66 -21.35 -15.50
C PRO A 133 13.56 -21.39 -14.26
N SER A 134 14.78 -21.91 -14.42
CA SER A 134 15.79 -21.97 -13.36
C SER A 134 15.92 -20.61 -12.67
N ALA A 135 15.65 -20.57 -11.37
CA ALA A 135 15.84 -19.38 -10.55
C ALA A 135 17.24 -19.38 -9.94
N LYS A 136 17.76 -18.21 -9.54
CA LYS A 136 19.04 -18.14 -8.80
C LYS A 136 18.92 -18.75 -7.38
N TYR A 137 17.71 -18.79 -6.82
CA TYR A 137 17.42 -19.27 -5.47
C TYR A 137 16.10 -20.05 -5.45
N ASP A 138 15.98 -21.01 -4.54
CA ASP A 138 14.72 -21.70 -4.32
C ASP A 138 13.72 -20.77 -3.63
N PHE A 139 12.48 -20.69 -4.10
CA PHE A 139 11.40 -19.99 -3.39
C PHE A 139 10.02 -20.43 -3.86
N LYS A 140 8.99 -20.14 -3.05
CA LYS A 140 7.59 -20.33 -3.45
C LYS A 140 6.91 -18.99 -3.63
N PHE A 141 6.25 -18.83 -4.76
CA PHE A 141 5.44 -17.66 -5.07
C PHE A 141 3.97 -18.03 -5.07
N LYS A 142 3.12 -17.07 -4.74
CA LYS A 142 1.68 -17.19 -4.93
C LYS A 142 1.14 -15.88 -5.48
N ASP A 143 0.38 -16.00 -6.54
CA ASP A 143 -0.36 -14.93 -7.17
C ASP A 143 -1.85 -15.06 -6.83
N TYR A 144 -2.46 -13.98 -6.36
CA TYR A 144 -3.84 -13.95 -5.89
C TYR A 144 -4.73 -13.19 -6.88
N ALA A 145 -5.92 -13.73 -7.18
CA ALA A 145 -6.89 -13.17 -8.12
C ALA A 145 -6.27 -12.66 -9.45
N PRO A 146 -5.44 -13.46 -10.13
CA PRO A 146 -4.62 -13.02 -11.25
C PRO A 146 -5.43 -12.44 -12.41
N TRP A 147 -6.60 -13.02 -12.70
CA TRP A 147 -7.51 -12.52 -13.74
C TRP A 147 -8.12 -11.17 -13.39
N VAL A 148 -8.52 -10.98 -12.13
CA VAL A 148 -9.08 -9.70 -11.66
C VAL A 148 -8.03 -8.60 -11.77
N PHE A 149 -6.80 -8.84 -11.31
CA PHE A 149 -5.72 -7.87 -11.44
C PHE A 149 -5.23 -7.68 -12.87
N ARG A 150 -5.39 -8.67 -13.76
CA ARG A 150 -5.17 -8.50 -15.20
C ARG A 150 -6.16 -7.49 -15.78
N GLU A 151 -7.45 -7.69 -15.53
CA GLU A 151 -8.49 -6.78 -16.04
C GLU A 151 -8.38 -5.37 -15.43
N LEU A 152 -8.10 -5.26 -14.12
CA LEU A 152 -7.82 -3.97 -13.48
C LEU A 152 -6.68 -3.21 -14.17
N ARG A 153 -5.56 -3.89 -14.46
CA ARG A 153 -4.41 -3.27 -15.13
C ARG A 153 -4.75 -2.83 -16.55
N GLU A 154 -5.25 -3.75 -17.37
CA GLU A 154 -5.43 -3.50 -18.81
C GLU A 154 -6.62 -2.56 -19.09
N ASP A 155 -7.78 -2.83 -18.50
CA ASP A 155 -9.04 -2.24 -18.96
C ASP A 155 -9.39 -0.96 -18.22
N TYR A 156 -9.02 -0.85 -16.94
CA TYR A 156 -9.42 0.27 -16.08
C TYR A 156 -8.26 1.17 -15.64
N PHE A 157 -7.03 0.63 -15.63
CA PHE A 157 -5.83 1.40 -15.33
C PHE A 157 -4.98 1.74 -16.56
N HIS A 158 -5.39 1.29 -17.74
CA HIS A 158 -4.75 1.57 -19.03
C HIS A 158 -3.26 1.25 -19.05
N LEU A 159 -2.90 0.12 -18.42
CA LEU A 159 -1.53 -0.31 -18.24
C LEU A 159 -1.20 -1.44 -19.21
N ASP A 160 -0.21 -1.22 -20.07
CA ASP A 160 0.29 -2.27 -20.95
C ASP A 160 1.04 -3.35 -20.13
N PRO A 161 0.74 -4.65 -20.33
CA PRO A 161 1.39 -5.74 -19.60
C PRO A 161 2.90 -5.81 -19.81
N ALA A 162 3.41 -5.48 -20.99
CA ALA A 162 4.83 -5.49 -21.29
C ALA A 162 5.53 -4.32 -20.58
N ASP A 163 4.94 -3.13 -20.59
CA ASP A 163 5.45 -1.96 -19.87
C ASP A 163 5.47 -2.21 -18.36
N TYR A 164 4.38 -2.74 -17.80
CA TYR A 164 4.32 -3.12 -16.39
C TYR A 164 5.44 -4.08 -15.99
N LEU A 165 5.66 -5.12 -16.81
CA LEU A 165 6.72 -6.09 -16.57
C LEU A 165 8.11 -5.47 -16.74
N LEU A 166 8.32 -4.62 -17.72
CA LEU A 166 9.59 -3.95 -17.94
C LEU A 166 9.94 -3.02 -16.77
N SER A 167 8.98 -2.21 -16.31
CA SER A 167 9.16 -1.30 -15.18
C SER A 167 9.50 -2.01 -13.87
N LEU A 168 8.85 -3.15 -13.59
CA LEU A 168 9.06 -3.91 -12.36
C LEU A 168 10.26 -4.85 -12.41
N THR A 169 10.55 -5.45 -13.57
CA THR A 169 11.50 -6.58 -13.68
C THR A 169 12.81 -6.21 -14.37
N ALA A 170 13.00 -4.92 -14.68
CA ALA A 170 14.29 -4.39 -15.12
C ALA A 170 15.41 -4.76 -14.14
N LYS A 171 16.57 -5.10 -14.70
CA LYS A 171 17.50 -6.08 -14.11
C LYS A 171 17.99 -5.76 -12.70
N TYR A 172 18.09 -4.49 -12.29
CA TYR A 172 18.49 -4.08 -10.94
C TYR A 172 17.91 -2.70 -10.68
N ILE A 173 17.75 -2.36 -9.39
CA ILE A 173 17.32 -1.06 -8.83
C ILE A 173 15.85 -1.04 -8.44
N LEU A 174 15.62 -1.35 -7.18
CA LEU A 174 14.56 -0.74 -6.41
C LEU A 174 15.22 -0.06 -5.20
N SER A 175 14.79 1.15 -4.91
CA SER A 175 15.23 1.91 -3.74
C SER A 175 14.40 1.47 -2.53
N GLU A 176 15.06 1.03 -1.45
CA GLU A 176 14.38 0.79 -0.16
C GLU A 176 14.16 2.11 0.56
N LEU A 177 12.90 2.50 0.77
CA LEU A 177 12.55 3.55 1.71
C LEU A 177 12.03 2.89 2.99
N GLY A 178 12.77 3.09 4.10
CA GLY A 178 12.26 2.74 5.42
C GLY A 178 10.97 3.54 5.67
N SER A 179 9.87 2.88 6.01
CA SER A 179 8.63 3.61 6.28
C SER A 179 8.80 4.46 7.53
N PRO A 180 8.46 5.76 7.51
CA PRO A 180 8.36 6.56 8.73
C PRO A 180 7.16 6.14 9.62
N GLY A 181 6.35 5.16 9.18
CA GLY A 181 5.13 4.71 9.85
C GLY A 181 5.34 3.66 10.94
N LYS A 182 4.37 3.57 11.87
CA LYS A 182 4.32 2.61 12.99
C LYS A 182 4.20 1.13 12.56
N SER A 183 4.05 0.84 11.26
CA SER A 183 3.64 -0.47 10.74
C SER A 183 4.79 -1.45 10.47
N GLY A 184 6.03 -0.96 10.30
CA GLY A 184 7.19 -1.79 9.94
C GLY A 184 7.16 -2.34 8.50
N SER A 185 6.28 -1.81 7.65
CA SER A 185 6.15 -2.20 6.24
C SER A 185 7.27 -1.60 5.38
N PHE A 186 7.91 -2.40 4.54
CA PHE A 186 8.90 -1.95 3.57
C PHE A 186 8.24 -1.45 2.28
N PHE A 187 8.80 -0.37 1.73
CA PHE A 187 8.42 0.21 0.45
C PHE A 187 9.59 0.10 -0.51
N TYR A 188 9.31 -0.40 -1.71
CA TYR A 188 10.26 -0.43 -2.82
C TYR A 188 9.66 0.27 -4.02
N PHE A 189 10.45 1.04 -4.75
CA PHE A 189 9.99 1.76 -5.94
C PHE A 189 10.56 1.14 -7.19
N SER A 190 9.74 0.99 -8.25
CA SER A 190 10.21 0.60 -9.59
C SER A 190 11.30 1.53 -10.10
N ARG A 191 12.10 1.04 -11.05
CA ARG A 191 13.24 1.78 -11.61
C ARG A 191 12.85 3.15 -12.17
N ASP A 192 11.69 3.21 -12.80
CA ASP A 192 11.09 4.42 -13.38
C ASP A 192 10.19 5.18 -12.40
N TYR A 193 10.18 4.77 -11.14
CA TYR A 193 9.43 5.39 -10.04
C TYR A 193 7.90 5.42 -10.24
N ARG A 194 7.36 4.64 -11.18
CA ARG A 194 5.92 4.55 -11.47
C ARG A 194 5.16 3.67 -10.47
N PHE A 195 5.80 2.62 -9.97
CA PHE A 195 5.17 1.61 -9.13
C PHE A 195 5.83 1.52 -7.76
N ILE A 196 5.01 1.19 -6.77
CA ILE A 196 5.41 0.90 -5.40
C ILE A 196 5.11 -0.57 -5.13
N ILE A 197 6.10 -1.28 -4.61
CA ILE A 197 5.94 -2.59 -3.99
C ILE A 197 5.90 -2.39 -2.49
N LYS A 198 4.74 -2.61 -1.89
CA LYS A 198 4.51 -2.43 -0.45
C LYS A 198 4.29 -3.77 0.22
N THR A 199 5.11 -4.09 1.22
CA THR A 199 4.84 -5.28 2.05
C THR A 199 3.64 -5.02 2.97
N ILE A 200 2.75 -6.00 3.08
CA ILE A 200 1.53 -5.89 3.88
C ILE A 200 1.41 -7.06 4.85
N ARG A 201 0.65 -6.84 5.93
CA ARG A 201 0.38 -7.82 6.97
C ARG A 201 -0.54 -8.93 6.47
N HIS A 202 -0.52 -10.05 7.20
CA HIS A 202 -1.41 -11.17 6.91
C HIS A 202 -2.90 -10.81 7.05
N SER A 203 -3.25 -9.86 7.93
CA SER A 203 -4.62 -9.34 8.03
C SER A 203 -5.01 -8.50 6.80
N GLU A 204 -4.12 -7.63 6.34
CA GLU A 204 -4.36 -6.71 5.22
C GLU A 204 -4.58 -7.45 3.90
N HIS A 205 -3.79 -8.49 3.59
CA HIS A 205 -4.02 -9.22 2.34
C HIS A 205 -5.35 -10.00 2.33
N LYS A 206 -5.77 -10.52 3.50
CA LYS A 206 -7.07 -11.18 3.64
C LYS A 206 -8.20 -10.17 3.44
N PHE A 207 -8.02 -8.98 4.02
CA PHE A 207 -8.99 -7.90 3.89
C PHE A 207 -9.12 -7.44 2.44
N LEU A 208 -7.99 -7.17 1.74
CA LEU A 208 -8.01 -6.81 0.32
C LEU A 208 -8.77 -7.85 -0.52
N LEU A 209 -8.52 -9.15 -0.31
CA LEU A 209 -9.27 -10.20 -1.01
C LEU A 209 -10.76 -10.22 -0.68
N SER A 210 -11.13 -9.89 0.56
CA SER A 210 -12.54 -9.85 0.96
C SER A 210 -13.31 -8.67 0.35
N ILE A 211 -12.63 -7.57 0.04
CA ILE A 211 -13.22 -6.37 -0.56
C ILE A 211 -13.00 -6.27 -2.07
N LEU A 212 -12.27 -7.22 -2.67
CA LEU A 212 -11.84 -7.16 -4.07
C LEU A 212 -13.02 -7.02 -5.05
N PRO A 213 -14.16 -7.71 -4.89
CA PRO A 213 -15.33 -7.51 -5.76
C PRO A 213 -15.88 -6.08 -5.72
N GLN A 214 -15.98 -5.49 -4.53
CA GLN A 214 -16.47 -4.13 -4.32
C GLN A 214 -15.47 -3.10 -4.85
N TYR A 215 -14.18 -3.30 -4.59
CA TYR A 215 -13.11 -2.47 -5.13
C TYR A 215 -13.10 -2.49 -6.66
N TYR A 216 -13.16 -3.66 -7.28
CA TYR A 216 -13.23 -3.80 -8.74
C TYR A 216 -14.46 -3.08 -9.32
N SER A 217 -15.64 -3.28 -8.72
CA SER A 217 -16.87 -2.62 -9.18
C SER A 217 -16.79 -1.10 -9.04
N HIS A 218 -16.18 -0.61 -7.96
CA HIS A 218 -15.96 0.81 -7.75
C HIS A 218 -15.03 1.42 -8.79
N VAL A 219 -13.88 0.80 -9.04
CA VAL A 219 -12.92 1.25 -10.06
C VAL A 219 -13.57 1.28 -11.45
N LYS A 220 -14.32 0.24 -11.80
CA LYS A 220 -15.07 0.16 -13.06
C LYS A 220 -16.06 1.30 -13.24
N ASN A 221 -16.82 1.62 -12.18
CA ASN A 221 -17.87 2.64 -12.23
C ASN A 221 -17.35 4.07 -11.97
N ASN A 222 -16.14 4.21 -11.45
CA ASN A 222 -15.51 5.48 -11.10
C ASN A 222 -14.09 5.52 -11.68
N PRO A 223 -13.94 5.70 -13.00
CA PRO A 223 -12.64 5.63 -13.68
C PRO A 223 -11.65 6.68 -13.16
N HIS A 224 -12.13 7.78 -12.55
CA HIS A 224 -11.31 8.84 -11.98
C HIS A 224 -11.11 8.74 -10.47
N THR A 225 -11.33 7.56 -9.87
CA THR A 225 -11.11 7.33 -8.43
C THR A 225 -9.73 7.78 -7.96
N LEU A 226 -9.71 8.38 -6.76
CA LEU A 226 -8.49 8.77 -6.05
C LEU A 226 -7.93 7.62 -5.20
N LEU A 227 -8.65 6.50 -5.06
CA LEU A 227 -8.18 5.35 -4.33
C LEU A 227 -6.87 4.82 -4.94
N SER A 228 -5.95 4.40 -4.06
CA SER A 228 -4.73 3.71 -4.46
C SER A 228 -5.04 2.56 -5.42
N ARG A 229 -4.34 2.54 -6.57
CA ARG A 229 -4.54 1.55 -7.64
C ARG A 229 -3.73 0.31 -7.34
N PHE A 230 -4.39 -0.83 -7.15
CA PHE A 230 -3.70 -2.09 -6.91
C PHE A 230 -3.53 -2.86 -8.22
N TYR A 231 -2.28 -3.12 -8.60
CA TYR A 231 -1.90 -3.83 -9.83
C TYR A 231 -1.66 -5.32 -9.64
N GLY A 232 -1.50 -5.75 -8.39
CA GLY A 232 -1.31 -7.16 -8.06
C GLY A 232 -1.21 -7.38 -6.56
N LEU A 233 -1.63 -8.56 -6.13
CA LEU A 233 -1.45 -9.05 -4.76
C LEU A 233 -0.70 -10.37 -4.80
N HIS A 234 0.43 -10.44 -4.09
CA HIS A 234 1.33 -11.57 -4.18
C HIS A 234 1.87 -12.00 -2.82
N ARG A 235 2.45 -13.20 -2.79
CA ARG A 235 3.18 -13.70 -1.62
C ARG A 235 4.41 -14.48 -2.03
N VAL A 236 5.55 -14.10 -1.48
CA VAL A 236 6.81 -14.86 -1.56
C VAL A 236 7.06 -15.62 -0.25
N LYS A 237 7.59 -16.84 -0.36
CA LYS A 237 8.07 -17.65 0.76
C LYS A 237 9.48 -18.14 0.43
N LEU A 238 10.45 -17.67 1.22
CA LEU A 238 11.83 -18.14 1.17
C LEU A 238 11.97 -19.52 1.82
N PRO A 239 12.96 -20.34 1.44
CA PRO A 239 13.31 -21.58 2.13
C PRO A 239 13.63 -21.28 3.58
N HIS A 240 13.00 -21.99 4.52
CA HIS A 240 13.13 -21.74 5.97
C HIS A 240 12.75 -20.31 6.44
N GLY A 241 12.22 -19.46 5.55
CA GLY A 241 11.88 -18.07 5.85
C GLY A 241 10.39 -17.81 6.04
N ARG A 242 10.08 -16.60 6.51
CA ARG A 242 8.69 -16.14 6.71
C ARG A 242 7.97 -15.93 5.38
N LYS A 243 6.64 -16.04 5.41
CA LYS A 243 5.77 -15.67 4.29
C LYS A 243 5.65 -14.15 4.25
N ILE A 244 5.99 -13.53 3.13
CA ILE A 244 5.88 -12.09 2.94
C ILE A 244 4.78 -11.85 1.92
N HIS A 245 3.76 -11.09 2.32
CA HIS A 245 2.69 -10.63 1.43
C HIS A 245 3.01 -9.22 0.99
N PHE A 246 2.70 -8.88 -0.25
CA PHE A 246 2.94 -7.57 -0.79
C PHE A 246 1.96 -7.25 -1.91
N VAL A 247 1.72 -5.95 -2.09
CA VAL A 247 0.92 -5.41 -3.19
C VAL A 247 1.81 -4.58 -4.10
N ILE A 248 1.45 -4.57 -5.37
CA ILE A 248 1.97 -3.60 -6.33
C ILE A 248 0.92 -2.51 -6.47
N MET A 249 1.33 -1.26 -6.30
CA MET A 249 0.44 -0.11 -6.38
C MET A 249 1.06 1.05 -7.15
N ASN A 250 0.25 2.03 -7.57
CA ASN A 250 0.75 3.23 -8.20
C ASN A 250 1.56 4.08 -7.22
N ASN A 251 2.59 4.74 -7.74
CA ASN A 251 3.17 5.89 -7.09
C ASN A 251 2.36 7.13 -7.44
N LEU A 252 1.84 7.86 -6.45
CA LEU A 252 1.10 9.11 -6.70
C LEU A 252 2.02 10.16 -7.33
N PHE A 253 3.26 10.27 -6.86
CA PHE A 253 4.15 11.33 -7.28
C PHE A 253 4.90 10.94 -8.57
N PRO A 254 4.83 11.76 -9.62
CA PRO A 254 5.51 11.45 -10.87
C PRO A 254 7.02 11.51 -10.71
N ALA A 255 7.71 10.73 -11.53
CA ALA A 255 9.16 10.73 -11.59
C ALA A 255 9.74 12.01 -12.21
N HIS A 256 8.95 12.80 -12.95
CA HIS A 256 9.45 13.90 -13.77
C HIS A 256 9.26 15.29 -13.12
N LYS A 257 8.71 15.38 -11.90
CA LYS A 257 8.47 16.66 -11.20
C LYS A 257 8.99 16.66 -9.77
N ASP A 258 9.54 17.80 -9.35
CA ASP A 258 9.93 18.06 -7.96
C ASP A 258 8.69 18.32 -7.09
N ILE A 259 8.48 17.49 -6.07
CA ILE A 259 7.42 17.72 -5.09
C ILE A 259 7.98 18.60 -3.98
N HIS A 260 7.57 19.87 -3.95
CA HIS A 260 8.12 20.87 -3.03
C HIS A 260 7.54 20.77 -1.62
N GLU A 261 6.27 20.37 -1.50
CA GLU A 261 5.62 20.11 -0.22
C GLU A 261 4.79 18.82 -0.30
N THR A 262 4.79 18.03 0.77
CA THR A 262 4.00 16.81 0.87
C THR A 262 3.20 16.78 2.16
N TYR A 263 1.91 16.44 2.07
CA TYR A 263 1.01 16.37 3.21
C TYR A 263 0.24 15.05 3.23
N ASP A 264 0.16 14.43 4.41
CA ASP A 264 -0.76 13.33 4.71
C ASP A 264 -1.90 13.93 5.53
N LEU A 265 -3.13 13.94 5.00
CA LEU A 265 -4.29 14.59 5.61
C LEU A 265 -5.39 13.57 5.96
N LYS A 266 -5.91 13.63 7.19
CA LYS A 266 -6.93 12.69 7.71
C LYS A 266 -8.21 13.37 8.21
N GLY A 267 -8.21 14.70 8.33
CA GLY A 267 -9.25 15.47 8.99
C GLY A 267 -9.25 15.33 10.51
N SER A 268 -8.11 15.06 11.12
CA SER A 268 -7.99 14.95 12.59
C SER A 268 -6.81 15.78 13.09
N THR A 269 -6.82 16.22 14.34
CA THR A 269 -5.80 17.11 14.90
C THR A 269 -4.84 16.42 15.89
N GLU A 270 -5.28 15.37 16.59
CA GLU A 270 -4.46 14.74 17.63
C GLU A 270 -3.24 13.97 17.07
N GLY A 271 -2.03 14.40 17.41
CA GLY A 271 -0.79 13.79 16.90
C GLY A 271 -0.57 14.01 15.39
N ARG A 272 -1.28 15.00 14.83
CA ARG A 272 -1.31 15.33 13.41
C ARG A 272 -0.55 16.62 13.09
N GLU A 273 0.59 16.79 13.76
CA GLU A 273 1.60 17.79 13.44
C GLU A 273 2.94 17.09 13.20
N TYR A 274 3.72 17.64 12.28
CA TYR A 274 5.14 17.35 12.11
C TYR A 274 5.93 18.58 12.59
N PRO A 275 6.96 18.44 13.45
CA PRO A 275 7.70 19.60 13.97
C PRO A 275 8.34 20.44 12.85
N GLU A 276 8.06 21.73 12.84
CA GLU A 276 8.50 22.67 11.78
C GLU A 276 10.03 22.77 11.67
N ASP A 277 10.74 22.79 12.80
CA ASP A 277 12.22 22.82 12.81
C ASP A 277 12.83 21.61 12.08
N LYS A 278 12.19 20.44 12.19
CA LYS A 278 12.61 19.23 11.47
C LYS A 278 12.18 19.26 10.01
N ALA A 279 11.06 19.92 9.70
CA ALA A 279 10.60 20.07 8.32
C ALA A 279 11.54 20.98 7.53
N ALA A 280 12.00 22.08 8.12
CA ALA A 280 12.94 23.01 7.49
C ALA A 280 14.27 22.32 7.10
N GLN A 281 14.70 21.33 7.88
CA GLN A 281 15.92 20.56 7.64
C GLN A 281 15.72 19.34 6.73
N ASN A 282 14.47 18.99 6.43
CA ASN A 282 14.13 17.80 5.67
C ASN A 282 13.15 18.15 4.54
N PRO A 283 13.63 18.40 3.31
CA PRO A 283 12.77 18.70 2.16
C PRO A 283 11.82 17.55 1.79
N ARG A 284 11.96 16.38 2.42
CA ARG A 284 11.08 15.20 2.26
C ARG A 284 10.10 15.02 3.42
N ALA A 285 9.96 16.02 4.29
CA ALA A 285 9.03 15.93 5.40
C ALA A 285 7.60 15.75 4.87
N VAL A 286 6.93 14.70 5.34
CA VAL A 286 5.50 14.51 5.14
C VAL A 286 4.80 15.25 6.28
N LEU A 287 4.32 16.44 5.95
CA LEU A 287 3.56 17.29 6.84
C LEU A 287 2.15 16.72 7.06
N LYS A 288 1.43 17.23 8.06
CA LYS A 288 0.13 16.70 8.46
C LYS A 288 -0.93 17.80 8.58
N ASP A 289 -2.10 17.45 9.07
CA ASP A 289 -3.29 18.31 9.18
C ASP A 289 -3.02 19.63 9.90
N LEU A 290 -2.32 19.62 11.04
CA LEU A 290 -2.02 20.86 11.79
C LEU A 290 -1.04 21.76 11.03
N ASN A 291 -0.03 21.19 10.36
CA ASN A 291 0.85 22.00 9.49
C ASN A 291 0.07 22.64 8.35
N TRP A 292 -0.89 21.93 7.76
CA TRP A 292 -1.75 22.46 6.70
C TRP A 292 -2.57 23.66 7.19
N ILE A 293 -3.23 23.49 8.35
CA ILE A 293 -4.07 24.53 8.97
C ILE A 293 -3.23 25.73 9.40
N HIS A 294 -2.14 25.52 10.15
CA HIS A 294 -1.29 26.60 10.67
C HIS A 294 -0.63 27.41 9.55
N ARG A 295 -0.31 26.78 8.42
CA ARG A 295 0.23 27.46 7.24
C ARG A 295 -0.85 28.09 6.35
N GLY A 296 -2.12 28.03 6.74
CA GLY A 296 -3.24 28.62 5.98
C GLY A 296 -3.41 28.03 4.58
N LYS A 297 -2.96 26.78 4.35
CA LYS A 297 -2.97 26.17 3.03
C LYS A 297 -4.41 25.86 2.58
N LYS A 298 -4.66 26.01 1.29
CA LYS A 298 -5.89 25.60 0.61
C LYS A 298 -5.56 25.01 -0.76
N LEU A 299 -6.43 24.15 -1.27
CA LEU A 299 -6.41 23.73 -2.67
C LEU A 299 -7.12 24.80 -3.50
N GLU A 300 -6.38 25.51 -4.33
CA GLU A 300 -6.91 26.55 -5.22
C GLU A 300 -7.50 25.88 -6.45
N LEU A 301 -8.83 25.69 -6.41
CA LEU A 301 -9.59 25.04 -7.47
C LEU A 301 -10.84 25.87 -7.75
N GLY A 302 -10.97 26.32 -9.00
CA GLY A 302 -12.17 26.95 -9.51
C GLY A 302 -13.40 26.05 -9.45
N PRO A 303 -14.61 26.61 -9.69
CA PRO A 303 -15.88 25.93 -9.49
C PRO A 303 -15.98 24.53 -10.13
N GLU A 304 -15.45 24.37 -11.34
CA GLU A 304 -15.55 23.11 -12.09
C GLU A 304 -14.69 22.00 -11.47
N LYS A 305 -13.37 22.25 -11.32
CA LYS A 305 -12.44 21.29 -10.70
C LYS A 305 -12.82 21.00 -9.24
N ARG A 306 -13.31 22.01 -8.51
CA ARG A 306 -13.81 21.88 -7.13
C ARG A 306 -15.00 20.92 -7.06
N ALA A 307 -16.00 21.09 -7.92
CA ALA A 307 -17.18 20.22 -7.93
C ALA A 307 -16.81 18.77 -8.27
N LEU A 308 -15.96 18.57 -9.29
CA LEU A 308 -15.50 17.26 -9.72
C LEU A 308 -14.69 16.54 -8.62
N LEU A 309 -13.73 17.23 -8.01
CA LEU A 309 -12.90 16.65 -6.95
C LEU A 309 -13.73 16.32 -5.70
N THR A 310 -14.61 17.24 -5.28
CA THR A 310 -15.47 17.03 -4.12
C THR A 310 -16.37 15.81 -4.31
N GLU A 311 -16.99 15.68 -5.47
CA GLU A 311 -17.87 14.55 -5.77
C GLU A 311 -17.09 13.23 -5.85
N GLN A 312 -15.87 13.22 -6.41
CA GLN A 312 -15.05 12.01 -6.42
C GLN A 312 -14.64 11.59 -5.00
N ILE A 313 -14.18 12.52 -4.16
CA ILE A 313 -13.84 12.23 -2.75
C ILE A 313 -15.07 11.69 -2.01
N ARG A 314 -16.27 12.21 -2.28
CA ARG A 314 -17.52 11.71 -1.69
C ARG A 314 -17.76 10.25 -2.05
N ARG A 315 -17.65 9.89 -3.34
CA ARG A 315 -17.86 8.51 -3.82
C ARG A 315 -16.83 7.54 -3.26
N ASP A 316 -15.56 7.94 -3.25
CA ASP A 316 -14.47 7.12 -2.70
C ASP A 316 -14.64 6.91 -1.18
N SER A 317 -15.02 7.97 -0.46
CA SER A 317 -15.27 7.89 0.99
C SER A 317 -16.47 7.01 1.32
N GLU A 318 -17.53 7.06 0.51
CA GLU A 318 -18.72 6.21 0.68
C GLU A 318 -18.39 4.72 0.53
N LEU A 319 -17.57 4.34 -0.46
CA LEU A 319 -17.06 2.96 -0.56
C LEU A 319 -16.30 2.57 0.72
N LEU A 320 -15.36 3.40 1.18
CA LEU A 320 -14.54 3.12 2.35
C LEU A 320 -15.38 3.00 3.62
N LYS A 321 -16.43 3.82 3.76
CA LYS A 321 -17.44 3.74 4.83
C LYS A 321 -18.18 2.40 4.80
N GLN A 322 -18.69 1.99 3.64
CA GLN A 322 -19.39 0.71 3.45
C GLN A 322 -18.50 -0.49 3.78
N LEU A 323 -17.23 -0.44 3.35
CA LEU A 323 -16.23 -1.46 3.63
C LEU A 323 -15.67 -1.42 5.07
N ARG A 324 -16.12 -0.45 5.88
CA ARG A 324 -15.67 -0.23 7.27
C ARG A 324 -14.16 -0.02 7.38
N VAL A 325 -13.58 0.68 6.40
CA VAL A 325 -12.18 1.08 6.40
C VAL A 325 -12.01 2.37 7.20
N MET A 326 -10.90 2.49 7.91
CA MET A 326 -10.54 3.66 8.70
C MET A 326 -9.07 4.02 8.50
N ASP A 327 -8.63 5.14 9.08
CA ASP A 327 -7.22 5.58 9.09
C ASP A 327 -6.59 5.80 7.70
N TYR A 328 -7.40 5.96 6.66
CA TYR A 328 -6.93 6.36 5.32
C TYR A 328 -6.65 7.86 5.26
N SER A 329 -5.68 8.27 4.44
CA SER A 329 -5.32 9.68 4.29
C SER A 329 -5.50 10.12 2.84
N LEU A 330 -5.78 11.41 2.63
CA LEU A 330 -5.49 12.06 1.36
C LEU A 330 -4.01 12.47 1.39
N LEU A 331 -3.22 11.86 0.50
CA LEU A 331 -1.85 12.28 0.26
C LEU A 331 -1.86 13.40 -0.79
N VAL A 332 -1.24 14.53 -0.45
CA VAL A 332 -1.17 15.74 -1.29
C VAL A 332 0.29 16.08 -1.53
N GLY A 333 0.72 16.05 -2.79
CA GLY A 333 1.98 16.62 -3.25
C GLY A 333 1.73 17.96 -3.94
N ILE A 334 2.57 18.96 -3.68
CA ILE A 334 2.48 20.28 -4.29
C ILE A 334 3.72 20.52 -5.14
N HIS A 335 3.51 20.81 -6.42
CA HIS A 335 4.53 21.29 -7.34
C HIS A 335 4.23 22.73 -7.74
N ASN A 336 5.15 23.64 -7.48
CA ASN A 336 5.13 25.01 -7.93
C ASN A 336 5.84 25.12 -9.29
N MET A 337 5.10 25.53 -10.32
CA MET A 337 5.60 25.57 -11.70
C MET A 337 6.68 26.64 -11.91
N GLN A 338 6.64 27.74 -11.14
CA GLN A 338 7.65 28.81 -11.22
C GLN A 338 9.01 28.35 -10.68
N ARG A 339 9.00 27.56 -9.59
CA ARG A 339 10.20 26.87 -9.08
C ARG A 339 10.65 25.78 -10.05
N GLY A 340 9.69 25.07 -10.64
CA GLY A 340 9.95 23.95 -11.54
C GLY A 340 10.81 22.87 -10.86
N ASN A 341 11.69 22.24 -11.64
CA ASN A 341 12.59 21.18 -11.17
C ASN A 341 13.98 21.71 -10.75
N ARG A 342 14.10 23.01 -10.46
CA ARG A 342 15.40 23.67 -10.19
C ARG A 342 15.99 23.25 -8.85
N ASP A 343 15.12 22.88 -7.91
CA ASP A 343 15.51 22.54 -6.54
C ASP A 343 16.12 21.15 -6.42
N ASN A 344 16.07 20.35 -7.49
CA ASN A 344 16.63 18.99 -7.54
C ASN A 344 16.16 18.11 -6.37
N VAL A 345 14.95 18.35 -5.88
CA VAL A 345 14.34 17.59 -4.78
C VAL A 345 14.29 16.11 -5.17
N ARG A 346 13.98 15.85 -6.44
CA ARG A 346 14.04 14.53 -7.06
C ARG A 346 15.42 13.89 -7.01
N SER A 347 16.46 14.60 -7.45
CA SER A 347 17.84 14.10 -7.54
C SER A 347 18.43 13.77 -6.17
N ASN A 348 17.99 14.47 -5.11
CA ASN A 348 18.34 14.17 -3.72
C ASN A 348 17.49 13.04 -3.11
N THR A 349 16.30 12.76 -3.67
CA THR A 349 15.39 11.70 -3.21
C THR A 349 15.62 10.35 -3.90
N LEU A 350 16.16 10.37 -5.12
CA LEU A 350 16.27 9.21 -6.01
C LEU A 350 17.68 9.10 -6.62
N LYS A 351 18.71 8.89 -5.78
CA LYS A 351 20.03 8.51 -6.29
C LYS A 351 20.05 7.01 -6.59
N ILE A 352 20.02 6.68 -7.87
CA ILE A 352 20.13 5.31 -8.38
C ILE A 352 21.59 5.01 -8.68
N PHE A 353 22.16 4.02 -7.98
CA PHE A 353 23.55 3.59 -8.20
C PHE A 353 23.62 2.45 -9.23
N SER A 354 24.57 2.54 -10.18
CA SER A 354 24.90 1.46 -11.13
C SER A 354 26.01 0.60 -10.56
N PRO A 355 25.84 -0.71 -10.33
CA PRO A 355 26.98 -1.58 -10.12
C PRO A 355 27.67 -1.80 -11.47
N ASP A 356 28.91 -1.34 -11.63
CA ASP A 356 29.75 -1.80 -12.73
C ASP A 356 29.90 -3.32 -12.63
N MET A 357 29.37 -4.04 -13.63
CA MET A 357 29.41 -5.50 -13.69
C MET A 357 30.65 -5.94 -14.47
N PRO A 358 31.55 -6.75 -13.89
CA PRO A 358 32.61 -7.38 -14.67
C PRO A 358 32.00 -8.34 -15.70
N THR A 359 32.48 -8.25 -16.95
CA THR A 359 32.04 -9.09 -18.07
C THR A 359 32.37 -10.56 -17.83
N VAL A 360 31.37 -11.36 -17.45
CA VAL A 360 31.49 -12.83 -17.37
C VAL A 360 31.19 -13.44 -18.75
N ARG A 361 32.22 -14.03 -19.39
CA ARG A 361 32.10 -14.85 -20.59
C ARG A 361 31.34 -16.15 -20.25
N ARG A 362 30.16 -16.37 -20.84
CA ARG A 362 29.43 -17.65 -20.76
C ARG A 362 30.08 -18.68 -21.70
N LYS A 363 30.42 -19.87 -21.19
CA LYS A 363 30.59 -21.08 -22.00
C LYS A 363 29.21 -21.70 -22.26
N MET A 364 28.96 -22.10 -23.52
CA MET A 364 27.77 -22.83 -23.94
C MET A 364 27.86 -24.30 -23.49
N THR A 365 26.76 -24.83 -22.97
CA THR A 365 26.49 -26.27 -22.94
C THR A 365 25.19 -26.55 -23.67
N GLN A 366 25.24 -27.50 -24.60
CA GLN A 366 24.13 -27.99 -25.40
C GLN A 366 23.38 -29.09 -24.63
N GLY A 367 22.05 -29.01 -24.59
CA GLY A 367 21.19 -30.09 -24.14
C GLY A 367 19.87 -30.05 -24.92
N LYS A 368 19.60 -31.10 -25.71
CA LYS A 368 18.38 -31.30 -26.51
C LYS A 368 17.34 -32.05 -25.66
N GLY A 369 16.09 -31.59 -25.67
CA GLY A 369 14.91 -32.31 -25.15
C GLY A 369 13.62 -31.78 -25.78
N PRO A 370 12.61 -32.64 -26.05
CA PRO A 370 11.41 -32.25 -26.79
C PRO A 370 10.53 -31.35 -25.91
N SER A 371 10.03 -30.26 -26.49
CA SER A 371 9.35 -29.18 -25.74
C SER A 371 7.93 -28.99 -26.27
N SER A 372 6.94 -28.94 -25.39
CA SER A 372 5.54 -28.65 -25.75
C SER A 372 5.40 -27.27 -26.43
N PRO A 373 4.35 -27.04 -27.25
CA PRO A 373 4.12 -25.76 -27.95
C PRO A 373 4.08 -24.54 -27.00
N GLU A 374 3.55 -24.72 -25.79
CA GLU A 374 3.51 -23.67 -24.75
C GLU A 374 4.91 -23.30 -24.21
N ALA A 375 5.80 -24.28 -24.06
CA ALA A 375 7.18 -24.04 -23.64
C ALA A 375 8.01 -23.34 -24.72
N ILE A 376 7.65 -23.53 -26.00
CA ILE A 376 8.24 -22.83 -27.15
C ILE A 376 7.77 -21.37 -27.19
N ALA A 377 6.47 -21.12 -26.97
CA ALA A 377 5.92 -19.77 -26.90
C ALA A 377 6.51 -18.95 -25.74
N MET A 378 6.60 -19.53 -24.54
CA MET A 378 7.26 -18.90 -23.38
C MET A 378 8.74 -18.58 -23.64
N ARG A 379 9.48 -19.48 -24.31
CA ARG A 379 10.88 -19.24 -24.68
C ARG A 379 11.04 -18.15 -25.72
N ARG A 380 10.10 -18.03 -26.67
CA ARG A 380 10.10 -16.98 -27.69
C ARG A 380 9.89 -15.61 -27.07
N ILE A 381 8.86 -15.47 -26.22
CA ILE A 381 8.56 -14.23 -25.48
C ILE A 381 9.72 -13.84 -24.55
N MET A 382 10.38 -14.81 -23.91
CA MET A 382 11.57 -14.56 -23.07
C MET A 382 12.81 -14.13 -23.87
N ARG A 383 12.94 -14.55 -25.14
CA ARG A 383 14.06 -14.16 -26.03
C ARG A 383 13.84 -12.80 -26.66
N GLU A 384 12.62 -12.49 -27.07
CA GLU A 384 12.25 -11.18 -27.62
C GLU A 384 12.36 -10.07 -26.55
N SER A 385 12.35 -10.43 -25.26
CA SER A 385 12.52 -9.54 -24.11
C SER A 385 13.92 -9.52 -23.47
N ASP A 386 14.99 -10.02 -24.13
CA ASP A 386 16.37 -9.98 -23.60
C ASP A 386 17.01 -8.59 -23.81
N PRO A 387 17.11 -7.72 -22.78
CA PRO A 387 17.60 -6.36 -22.92
C PRO A 387 19.12 -6.37 -22.74
N LYS A 388 19.85 -6.99 -23.67
CA LYS A 388 21.32 -6.98 -23.67
C LYS A 388 21.94 -5.81 -24.43
N ARG A 389 21.18 -4.75 -24.69
CA ARG A 389 21.66 -3.56 -25.42
C ARG A 389 21.27 -2.22 -24.78
N LEU A 390 21.27 -2.10 -23.45
CA LEU A 390 21.36 -0.78 -22.82
C LEU A 390 22.69 -0.67 -22.10
N GLY A 391 23.54 0.20 -22.63
CA GLY A 391 24.92 0.41 -22.21
C GLY A 391 25.07 1.05 -20.83
N SER A 392 26.34 1.18 -20.45
CA SER A 392 26.89 1.77 -19.22
C SER A 392 26.66 3.29 -19.12
N GLY A 393 25.42 3.76 -19.29
CA GLY A 393 25.04 5.16 -19.13
C GLY A 393 24.60 5.45 -17.70
N THR A 394 25.04 6.58 -17.16
CA THR A 394 24.50 7.19 -15.94
C THR A 394 22.97 7.25 -16.00
N PHE A 395 22.29 6.73 -14.97
CA PHE A 395 20.82 6.66 -14.94
C PHE A 395 20.20 8.06 -14.83
N LYS A 396 19.33 8.42 -15.79
CA LYS A 396 18.43 9.57 -15.71
C LYS A 396 17.01 9.10 -15.43
N LEU A 397 16.34 9.72 -14.46
CA LEU A 397 14.90 9.55 -14.26
C LEU A 397 14.16 10.07 -15.50
N PRO A 398 12.97 9.52 -15.82
CA PRO A 398 12.16 10.05 -16.91
C PRO A 398 12.00 11.57 -16.77
N GLU A 399 12.27 12.29 -17.85
CA GLU A 399 12.08 13.74 -17.93
C GLU A 399 10.65 14.08 -18.39
N GLU A 400 9.92 13.09 -18.92
CA GLU A 400 8.56 13.21 -19.44
C GLU A 400 7.58 12.25 -18.74
N ASP A 401 6.28 12.55 -18.83
CA ASP A 401 5.22 11.68 -18.32
C ASP A 401 5.01 10.46 -19.24
N THR A 402 4.66 9.32 -18.66
CA THR A 402 4.47 8.06 -19.40
C THR A 402 3.13 7.96 -20.14
N GLY A 403 2.38 9.07 -20.27
CA GLY A 403 1.12 9.16 -21.01
C GLY A 403 -0.10 8.54 -20.33
N GLU A 404 0.06 7.41 -19.62
CA GLU A 404 -1.04 6.68 -18.96
C GLU A 404 -1.84 7.53 -17.95
N ARG A 405 -1.20 8.54 -17.35
CA ARG A 405 -1.85 9.41 -16.37
C ARG A 405 -2.90 10.34 -17.00
N GLN A 406 -2.78 10.64 -18.28
CA GLN A 406 -3.66 11.55 -19.02
C GLN A 406 -5.11 11.03 -19.15
N TYR A 407 -5.32 9.71 -19.01
CA TYR A 407 -6.67 9.12 -19.01
C TYR A 407 -7.47 9.45 -17.74
N PHE A 408 -6.81 9.95 -16.69
CA PHE A 408 -7.46 10.21 -15.41
C PHE A 408 -7.57 11.71 -15.17
N LEU A 409 -8.80 12.20 -15.00
CA LEU A 409 -9.12 13.62 -14.81
C LEU A 409 -8.18 14.35 -13.83
N PHE A 410 -7.91 13.75 -12.67
CA PHE A 410 -7.07 14.37 -11.62
C PHE A 410 -5.56 14.23 -11.84
N TYR A 411 -5.15 13.72 -13.01
CA TYR A 411 -3.75 13.47 -13.37
C TYR A 411 -3.43 13.97 -14.80
N GLN A 412 -4.30 14.77 -15.41
CA GLN A 412 -4.13 15.25 -16.80
C GLN A 412 -3.03 16.31 -16.93
N ASP A 413 -2.80 17.08 -15.88
CA ASP A 413 -1.85 18.19 -15.87
C ASP A 413 -0.49 17.70 -15.36
N GLU A 414 0.36 17.22 -16.27
CA GLU A 414 1.70 16.69 -15.95
C GLU A 414 1.66 15.60 -14.85
N GLY A 415 0.68 14.72 -14.96
CA GLY A 415 0.44 13.64 -14.00
C GLY A 415 -0.25 14.08 -12.71
N GLY A 416 -0.77 15.31 -12.61
CA GLY A 416 -1.50 15.86 -11.46
C GLY A 416 -2.71 16.70 -11.88
N LEU A 417 -3.21 17.49 -10.93
CA LEU A 417 -4.36 18.41 -11.07
C LEU A 417 -3.86 19.85 -10.95
N ARG A 418 -3.89 20.61 -12.04
CA ARG A 418 -3.48 22.02 -12.02
C ARG A 418 -4.50 22.87 -11.26
N ALA A 419 -3.99 23.73 -10.40
CA ALA A 419 -4.75 24.74 -9.68
C ALA A 419 -5.45 25.69 -10.66
N THR A 420 -6.63 26.16 -10.29
CA THR A 420 -7.37 27.16 -11.05
C THR A 420 -7.99 28.20 -10.12
N ASP A 421 -8.14 29.43 -10.61
CA ASP A 421 -8.85 30.49 -9.90
C ASP A 421 -10.38 30.37 -10.02
N GLU A 422 -11.13 31.30 -9.44
CA GLU A 422 -12.60 31.28 -9.49
C GLU A 422 -13.18 31.53 -10.91
N ALA A 423 -12.37 32.02 -11.85
CA ALA A 423 -12.73 32.11 -13.27
C ALA A 423 -12.39 30.82 -14.04
N ASN A 424 -11.89 29.78 -13.36
CA ASN A 424 -11.32 28.55 -13.92
C ASN A 424 -10.05 28.76 -14.76
N GLU A 425 -9.37 29.90 -14.61
CA GLU A 425 -8.10 30.14 -15.27
C GLU A 425 -6.96 29.42 -14.54
N ASN A 426 -6.00 28.94 -15.32
CA ASN A 426 -4.91 28.10 -14.83
C ASN A 426 -3.91 28.89 -13.96
N LEU A 427 -3.57 28.33 -12.79
CA LEU A 427 -2.56 28.85 -11.88
C LEU A 427 -1.24 28.06 -11.97
N ASP A 428 -0.19 28.57 -11.32
CA ASP A 428 1.18 28.01 -11.37
C ASP A 428 1.44 26.94 -10.31
N THR A 429 0.41 26.19 -9.92
CA THR A 429 0.51 25.10 -8.94
C THR A 429 -0.13 23.84 -9.50
N ILE A 430 0.53 22.69 -9.32
CA ILE A 430 -0.01 21.37 -9.64
C ILE A 430 -0.09 20.54 -8.35
N TYR A 431 -1.26 19.95 -8.13
CA TYR A 431 -1.54 19.08 -7.00
C TYR A 431 -1.51 17.61 -7.41
N TYR A 432 -0.80 16.78 -6.66
CA TYR A 432 -0.80 15.33 -6.82
C TYR A 432 -1.59 14.71 -5.67
N LEU A 433 -2.76 14.15 -5.98
CA LEU A 433 -3.77 13.79 -4.99
C LEU A 433 -4.10 12.30 -5.05
N GLY A 434 -4.31 11.68 -3.89
CA GLY A 434 -4.83 10.30 -3.85
C GLY A 434 -5.01 9.78 -2.43
N ILE A 435 -5.99 8.89 -2.27
CA ILE A 435 -6.35 8.28 -1.00
C ILE A 435 -5.49 7.02 -0.79
N ILE A 436 -4.74 7.03 0.31
CA ILE A 436 -3.77 5.99 0.68
C ILE A 436 -4.19 5.22 1.94
N ASP A 437 -3.52 4.09 2.19
CA ASP A 437 -3.71 3.24 3.39
C ASP A 437 -5.13 2.66 3.60
N ILE A 438 -5.79 2.30 2.51
CA ILE A 438 -7.17 1.76 2.49
C ILE A 438 -7.33 0.30 2.94
N LEU A 439 -6.29 -0.31 3.53
CA LEU A 439 -6.29 -1.72 3.95
C LEU A 439 -6.43 -1.92 5.46
N THR A 440 -6.84 -0.89 6.20
CA THR A 440 -7.03 -0.94 7.66
C THR A 440 -8.52 -1.12 7.99
N PRO A 441 -9.02 -2.37 8.14
CA PRO A 441 -10.40 -2.58 8.54
C PRO A 441 -10.63 -2.20 10.00
N TYR A 442 -11.80 -1.65 10.29
CA TYR A 442 -12.28 -1.45 11.65
C TYR A 442 -12.56 -2.80 12.31
N SER A 443 -11.61 -3.29 13.11
CA SER A 443 -11.72 -4.56 13.85
C SER A 443 -11.74 -4.34 15.36
N CYS A 444 -12.28 -5.30 16.14
CA CYS A 444 -12.53 -5.18 17.58
C CYS A 444 -11.31 -4.80 18.44
N VAL A 445 -10.07 -4.98 17.95
CA VAL A 445 -8.85 -4.52 18.64
C VAL A 445 -8.81 -2.98 18.74
N LYS A 446 -9.33 -2.28 17.72
CA LYS A 446 -9.48 -0.82 17.72
C LYS A 446 -10.65 -0.34 18.58
N LYS A 447 -11.67 -1.19 18.84
CA LYS A 447 -12.75 -0.89 19.79
C LYS A 447 -12.24 -0.81 21.22
N LEU A 448 -11.26 -1.64 21.58
CA LEU A 448 -10.60 -1.55 22.88
C LEU A 448 -9.76 -0.27 22.95
N GLU A 449 -8.97 0.05 21.93
CA GLU A 449 -8.24 1.33 21.90
C GLU A 449 -9.19 2.55 21.97
N HIS A 450 -10.34 2.49 21.31
CA HIS A 450 -11.41 3.50 21.35
C HIS A 450 -12.08 3.61 22.73
N PHE A 451 -12.30 2.50 23.43
CA PHE A 451 -12.89 2.50 24.77
C PHE A 451 -11.93 3.10 25.80
N TRP A 452 -10.64 2.75 25.71
CA TRP A 452 -9.62 3.22 26.66
C TRP A 452 -9.17 4.67 26.39
N LYS A 453 -9.12 5.13 25.13
CA LYS A 453 -8.80 6.53 24.79
C LYS A 453 -9.98 7.49 24.92
N GLY A 454 -11.21 7.00 24.71
CA GLY A 454 -12.43 7.79 24.92
C GLY A 454 -12.71 8.17 26.37
N LEU A 455 -11.97 7.60 27.34
CA LEU A 455 -12.02 7.95 28.76
C LEU A 455 -11.12 9.15 29.13
N GLN A 456 -10.23 9.60 28.25
CA GLN A 456 -9.23 10.64 28.56
C GLN A 456 -9.20 11.85 27.60
N ALA A 457 -9.88 11.82 26.44
CA ALA A 457 -9.90 12.95 25.51
C ALA A 457 -11.22 13.06 24.71
N ASP A 458 -11.53 14.27 24.23
CA ASP A 458 -12.67 14.59 23.36
C ASP A 458 -12.78 13.60 22.19
N ARG A 459 -13.89 12.85 22.16
CA ARG A 459 -14.16 11.73 21.26
C ARG A 459 -14.09 12.07 19.76
N HIS A 460 -14.24 13.34 19.39
CA HIS A 460 -14.19 13.81 17.99
C HIS A 460 -12.78 14.15 17.48
N LYS A 461 -11.78 14.30 18.37
CA LYS A 461 -10.42 14.73 17.99
C LYS A 461 -9.47 13.56 17.68
N ILE A 462 -9.86 12.33 18.06
CA ILE A 462 -9.04 11.13 17.96
C ILE A 462 -9.22 10.41 16.61
N SER A 463 -8.16 9.82 16.05
CA SER A 463 -8.23 9.09 14.76
C SER A 463 -9.18 7.86 14.78
N PRO A 464 -9.21 7.02 15.84
CA PRO A 464 -10.07 5.85 15.84
C PRO A 464 -11.50 6.21 16.26
N VAL A 465 -12.30 6.64 15.30
CA VAL A 465 -13.77 6.79 15.42
C VAL A 465 -14.46 5.72 14.55
N PRO A 466 -15.75 5.43 14.75
CA PRO A 466 -16.51 4.53 13.88
C PRO A 466 -16.38 4.93 12.40
N PRO A 467 -16.38 3.97 11.44
CA PRO A 467 -16.16 4.27 10.03
C PRO A 467 -17.08 5.34 9.42
N GLY A 468 -18.34 5.44 9.91
CA GLY A 468 -19.27 6.50 9.50
C GLY A 468 -18.78 7.88 9.91
N GLU A 469 -18.49 8.06 11.21
CA GLU A 469 -17.93 9.31 11.75
C GLU A 469 -16.57 9.64 11.12
N TYR A 470 -15.72 8.63 10.88
CA TYR A 470 -14.42 8.82 10.23
C TYR A 470 -14.59 9.39 8.82
N SER A 471 -15.45 8.76 8.02
CA SER A 471 -15.70 9.14 6.64
C SER A 471 -16.30 10.55 6.53
N GLU A 472 -17.24 10.89 7.41
CA GLU A 472 -17.86 12.22 7.43
C GLU A 472 -16.86 13.29 7.83
N ARG A 473 -16.07 13.05 8.90
CA ARG A 473 -15.00 13.96 9.32
C ARG A 473 -13.97 14.16 8.22
N PHE A 474 -13.51 13.07 7.61
CA PHE A 474 -12.55 13.11 6.49
C PHE A 474 -13.11 13.94 5.34
N PHE A 475 -14.34 13.64 4.89
CA PHE A 475 -14.98 14.34 3.78
C PHE A 475 -15.18 15.83 4.07
N ASN A 476 -15.68 16.17 5.26
CA ASN A 476 -15.91 17.57 5.66
C ASN A 476 -14.60 18.36 5.73
N PHE A 477 -13.53 17.75 6.23
CA PHE A 477 -12.22 18.38 6.22
C PHE A 477 -11.69 18.56 4.79
N MET A 478 -11.81 17.55 3.92
CA MET A 478 -11.40 17.70 2.52
C MET A 478 -12.20 18.78 1.79
N LYS A 479 -13.50 18.92 2.08
CA LYS A 479 -14.33 19.99 1.55
C LYS A 479 -13.88 21.37 2.05
N SER A 480 -13.48 21.49 3.32
CA SER A 480 -13.09 22.78 3.91
C SER A 480 -11.70 23.27 3.47
N ILE A 481 -10.80 22.37 3.08
CA ILE A 481 -9.48 22.74 2.55
C ILE A 481 -9.49 23.11 1.06
N ILE A 482 -10.57 22.81 0.32
CA ILE A 482 -10.73 23.27 -1.07
C ILE A 482 -11.26 24.71 -1.04
N HIS A 483 -10.53 25.64 -1.66
CA HIS A 483 -10.90 27.06 -1.72
C HIS A 483 -12.30 27.23 -2.33
N GLY A 484 -13.13 28.09 -1.73
CA GLY A 484 -14.53 28.28 -2.14
C GLY A 484 -15.51 27.19 -1.67
N GLY A 485 -15.06 26.21 -0.86
CA GLY A 485 -15.96 25.37 -0.08
C GLY A 485 -16.70 26.21 0.95
N ASP A 486 -18.03 26.22 0.90
CA ASP A 486 -18.96 26.92 1.80
C ASP A 486 -18.36 27.26 3.17
N HIS A 487 -18.34 28.55 3.49
CA HIS A 487 -18.15 29.04 4.85
C HIS A 487 -19.34 28.61 5.72
N GLY A 488 -19.33 27.34 6.16
CA GLY A 488 -20.20 26.81 7.19
C GLY A 488 -19.36 26.08 8.22
N GLU A 489 -19.26 26.66 9.41
CA GLU A 489 -18.52 26.17 10.59
C GLU A 489 -16.99 26.38 10.56
N LYS A 490 -16.59 27.58 10.99
CA LYS A 490 -15.30 27.77 11.64
C LYS A 490 -15.19 26.75 12.78
N VAL A 491 -14.18 25.89 12.72
CA VAL A 491 -13.72 25.14 13.90
C VAL A 491 -13.07 26.16 14.83
N GLU A 492 -13.89 26.87 15.62
CA GLU A 492 -13.39 27.77 16.65
C GLU A 492 -12.78 26.94 17.78
N GLY A 493 -11.46 27.07 17.94
CA GLY A 493 -10.75 26.62 19.11
C GLY A 493 -11.28 27.37 20.32
N ASN A 494 -12.09 26.69 21.13
CA ASN A 494 -12.68 27.27 22.33
C ASN A 494 -11.61 27.39 23.44
N GLY A 495 -10.75 28.40 23.31
CA GLY A 495 -9.83 28.83 24.35
C GLY A 495 -10.58 29.74 25.31
N LYS A 496 -11.09 29.19 26.41
CA LYS A 496 -11.55 30.00 27.55
C LYS A 496 -10.33 30.66 28.19
N SER A 497 -10.10 31.92 27.86
CA SER A 497 -9.39 32.85 28.73
C SER A 497 -10.28 33.11 29.95
N LYS A 498 -9.86 32.66 31.14
CA LYS A 498 -10.33 33.25 32.38
C LYS A 498 -9.46 34.49 32.64
N ALA A 499 -10.06 35.65 32.47
CA ALA A 499 -9.66 36.85 33.19
C ALA A 499 -10.40 36.88 34.54
N GLU A 500 -9.74 37.54 35.49
CA GLU A 500 -10.03 37.72 36.92
C GLU A 500 -9.56 36.61 37.86
#